data_AF-A0A0F2N6H5-F1
#
_entry.id   AF-A0A0F2N6H5-F1
#
_cell.length_a   1.000
_cell.length_b   1.000
_cell.length_c   1.000
_cell.angle_alpha   90.00
_cell.angle_beta   90.00
_cell.angle_gamma   90.00
#
_symmetry.space_group_name_H-M   'P 1'
#
loop_
_entity.id
_entity.type
_entity.pdbx_description
1 polymer ?
#
loop_
_entity_poly.entity_id
_entity_poly.type
_entity_poly.pdbx_seq_one_letter_code
_entity_poly.pdbx_strand_id
1 'polypeptide(L)'
;MYICIDFDGTVVDHRYPDIGQPVPGAIAWLKKLQRHGAKLILFTMRSNSPEGSNLLLNAVQYLESNGIKLYGVNRNPDQDIWTASPKAYGDVYIDDSAFGCPLIMPKGFTRPCVDWKIAGPQLEHMCLNRR
;
A
#
# COMPACT_ATOMS: atom_id res chain seq x y z
N MET A 1 -0.70 -14.65 -0.16
CA MET A 1 0.43 -13.79 0.28
C MET A 1 -0.15 -12.49 0.83
N TYR A 2 0.24 -12.09 2.03
CA TYR A 2 -0.11 -10.80 2.64
C TYR A 2 0.89 -9.74 2.20
N ILE A 3 0.42 -8.67 1.58
CA ILE A 3 1.28 -7.54 1.18
C ILE A 3 0.85 -6.33 1.98
N CYS A 4 1.73 -5.83 2.84
CA CYS A 4 1.57 -4.54 3.50
C CYS A 4 2.02 -3.44 2.53
N ILE A 5 1.15 -2.46 2.30
CA ILE A 5 1.36 -1.41 1.31
C ILE A 5 1.20 -0.06 1.99
N ASP A 6 2.24 0.77 1.96
CA ASP A 6 2.12 2.18 2.28
C ASP A 6 1.21 2.91 1.28
N PHE A 7 0.77 4.12 1.65
CA PHE A 7 -0.10 4.96 0.85
C PHE A 7 0.64 6.16 0.24
N ASP A 8 1.32 6.98 1.05
CA ASP A 8 1.83 8.30 0.67
C ASP A 8 3.26 8.23 0.12
N GLY A 9 3.39 8.34 -1.20
CA GLY A 9 4.63 8.06 -1.93
C GLY A 9 4.64 6.64 -2.52
N THR A 10 3.67 5.80 -2.15
CA THR A 10 3.57 4.41 -2.63
C THR A 10 2.40 4.20 -3.59
N VAL A 11 1.20 4.66 -3.23
CA VAL A 11 -0.01 4.58 -4.06
C VAL A 11 -0.33 5.94 -4.69
N VAL A 12 -0.11 7.01 -3.95
CA VAL A 12 -0.31 8.40 -4.39
C VAL A 12 0.95 9.23 -4.13
N ASP A 13 1.10 10.37 -4.79
CA ASP A 13 2.14 11.36 -4.49
C ASP A 13 2.03 11.77 -3.01
N HIS A 14 3.17 11.98 -2.36
CA HIS A 14 3.20 12.32 -0.93
C HIS A 14 2.78 13.78 -0.73
N ARG A 15 1.48 13.98 -0.50
CA ARG A 15 0.85 15.31 -0.33
C ARG A 15 0.18 15.47 1.02
N TYR A 16 0.57 14.67 2.01
CA TYR A 16 -0.01 14.69 3.35
C TYR A 16 -0.16 16.13 3.88
N PRO A 17 -1.34 16.54 4.40
CA PRO A 17 -2.51 15.69 4.71
C PRO A 17 -3.41 15.34 3.50
N ASP A 18 -3.27 16.03 2.38
CA ASP A 18 -4.08 15.83 1.18
C ASP A 18 -3.75 14.51 0.46
N ILE A 19 -4.67 14.04 -0.38
CA ILE A 19 -4.40 12.89 -1.26
C ILE A 19 -3.77 13.42 -2.56
N GLY A 20 -2.56 12.96 -2.86
CA GLY A 20 -1.82 13.37 -4.05
C GLY A 20 -2.29 12.72 -5.34
N GLN A 21 -1.59 13.03 -6.43
CA GLN A 21 -1.82 12.39 -7.72
C GLN A 21 -1.51 10.89 -7.67
N PRO A 22 -2.18 10.03 -8.45
CA PRO A 22 -1.89 8.60 -8.46
C PRO A 22 -0.42 8.32 -8.87
N VAL A 23 0.27 7.48 -8.11
CA VAL A 23 1.61 6.98 -8.50
C VAL A 23 1.47 6.16 -9.79
N PRO A 24 2.33 6.39 -10.81
CA PRO A 24 2.25 5.68 -12.08
C PRO A 24 2.27 4.15 -11.90
N GLY A 25 1.18 3.50 -12.33
CA GLY A 25 1.07 2.04 -12.33
C GLY A 25 0.63 1.40 -11.01
N ALA A 26 0.57 2.14 -9.89
CA ALA A 26 0.25 1.60 -8.58
C ALA A 26 -1.07 0.82 -8.56
N ILE A 27 -2.19 1.48 -8.87
CA ILE A 27 -3.52 0.86 -8.88
C ILE A 27 -3.60 -0.34 -9.84
N ALA A 28 -2.96 -0.25 -11.01
CA ALA A 28 -2.98 -1.32 -12.01
C ALA A 28 -2.26 -2.57 -11.48
N TRP A 29 -1.11 -2.40 -10.84
CA TRP A 29 -0.36 -3.50 -10.24
C TRP A 29 -1.05 -4.07 -9.02
N LEU A 30 -1.57 -3.24 -8.12
CA LEU A 30 -2.33 -3.72 -6.95
C LEU A 30 -3.50 -4.62 -7.37
N LYS A 31 -4.30 -4.19 -8.36
CA LYS A 31 -5.37 -5.03 -8.94
C LYS A 31 -4.83 -6.36 -9.49
N LYS A 32 -3.69 -6.32 -10.18
CA LYS A 32 -3.06 -7.52 -10.77
C LYS A 32 -2.61 -8.49 -9.69
N LEU A 33 -1.98 -7.99 -8.62
CA LEU A 33 -1.56 -8.79 -7.47
C LEU A 33 -2.77 -9.43 -6.77
N GLN A 34 -3.90 -8.72 -6.63
CA GLN A 34 -5.13 -9.31 -6.10
C GLN A 34 -5.69 -10.44 -6.97
N ARG A 35 -5.63 -10.32 -8.30
CA ARG A 35 -6.02 -11.41 -9.20
C ARG A 35 -5.15 -12.67 -9.02
N HIS A 36 -3.92 -12.50 -8.56
CA HIS A 36 -3.01 -13.59 -8.21
C HIS A 36 -3.13 -14.04 -6.74
N GLY A 37 -4.19 -13.63 -6.03
CA GLY A 37 -4.48 -14.07 -4.67
C GLY A 37 -3.71 -13.31 -3.57
N ALA A 38 -3.12 -12.16 -3.88
CA ALA A 38 -2.54 -11.30 -2.85
C ALA A 38 -3.65 -10.69 -1.96
N LYS A 39 -3.44 -10.77 -0.64
CA LYS A 39 -4.23 -10.11 0.38
C LYS A 39 -3.55 -8.78 0.72
N LEU A 40 -4.14 -7.67 0.31
CA LEU A 40 -3.55 -6.33 0.44
C LEU A 40 -3.92 -5.71 1.78
N ILE A 41 -2.93 -5.29 2.56
CA ILE A 41 -3.12 -4.63 3.85
C ILE A 41 -2.62 -3.21 3.68
N LEU A 42 -3.52 -2.22 3.81
CA LEU A 42 -3.11 -0.82 3.87
C LEU A 42 -2.27 -0.62 5.15
N PHE A 43 -1.04 -0.16 5.00
CA PHE A 43 -0.07 0.01 6.09
C PHE A 43 0.45 1.44 6.07
N THR A 44 -0.32 2.35 6.66
CA THR A 44 -0.12 3.81 6.55
C THR A 44 -0.08 4.46 7.93
N MET A 45 0.68 5.55 8.03
CA MET A 45 0.66 6.43 9.21
C MET A 45 -0.55 7.39 9.23
N ARG A 46 -1.37 7.43 8.17
CA ARG A 46 -2.64 8.17 8.21
C ARG A 46 -3.52 7.60 9.33
N SER A 47 -4.04 8.49 10.17
CA SER A 47 -4.95 8.15 11.26
C SER A 47 -6.19 9.04 11.18
N ASN A 48 -7.32 8.53 11.69
CA ASN A 48 -8.44 9.41 12.00
C ASN A 48 -8.17 10.06 13.36
N SER A 49 -8.38 11.37 13.49
CA SER A 49 -8.23 12.06 14.78
C SER A 49 -9.58 12.37 15.43
N PRO A 50 -9.65 12.44 16.77
CA PRO A 50 -10.86 12.82 17.49
C PRO A 50 -11.37 14.22 17.10
N GLU A 51 -10.48 15.11 16.64
CA GLU A 51 -10.82 16.47 16.20
C GLU A 51 -11.43 16.52 14.78
N GLY A 52 -11.76 15.37 14.18
CA GLY A 52 -12.52 15.28 12.93
C GLY A 52 -11.69 15.08 11.67
N SER A 53 -10.38 14.81 11.78
CA SER A 53 -9.59 14.41 10.61
C SER A 53 -9.94 12.96 10.23
N ASN A 54 -10.38 12.75 8.98
CA ASN A 54 -10.80 11.44 8.45
C ASN A 54 -9.75 10.88 7.48
N LEU A 55 -8.46 11.14 7.73
CA LEU A 55 -7.40 10.90 6.75
C LEU A 55 -7.24 9.41 6.40
N LEU A 56 -7.37 8.52 7.40
CA LEU A 56 -7.33 7.09 7.18
C LEU A 56 -8.55 6.62 6.38
N LEU A 57 -9.74 7.10 6.75
CA LEU A 57 -10.97 6.79 6.03
C LEU A 57 -10.89 7.24 4.55
N ASN A 58 -10.36 8.42 4.29
CA ASN A 58 -10.18 8.94 2.93
C ASN A 58 -9.21 8.07 2.12
N ALA A 59 -8.12 7.57 2.72
CA ALA A 59 -7.18 6.66 2.06
C ALA A 59 -7.83 5.30 1.73
N VAL A 60 -8.62 4.76 2.66
CA VAL A 60 -9.41 3.54 2.44
C VAL A 60 -10.39 3.74 1.29
N GLN A 61 -11.20 4.80 1.34
CA GLN A 61 -12.18 5.11 0.29
C GLN A 61 -11.53 5.37 -1.07
N TYR A 62 -10.35 6.00 -1.09
CA TYR A 62 -9.59 6.19 -2.32
C TYR A 62 -9.21 4.84 -2.96
N LEU A 63 -8.70 3.89 -2.17
CA LEU A 63 -8.34 2.56 -2.66
C LEU A 63 -9.57 1.78 -3.12
N GLU A 64 -10.64 1.78 -2.33
CA GLU A 64 -11.88 1.06 -2.64
C GLU A 64 -12.60 1.61 -3.87
N SER A 65 -12.69 2.94 -4.03
CA SER A 65 -13.25 3.59 -5.22
C SER A 65 -12.43 3.31 -6.48
N ASN A 66 -11.12 3.10 -6.33
CA ASN A 66 -10.26 2.62 -7.38
C ASN A 66 -10.37 1.10 -7.62
N GLY A 67 -11.22 0.38 -6.90
CA GLY A 67 -11.45 -1.05 -7.07
C GLY A 67 -10.39 -1.94 -6.41
N ILE A 68 -9.66 -1.42 -5.43
CA ILE A 68 -8.76 -2.19 -4.58
C ILE A 68 -9.53 -2.67 -3.35
N LYS A 69 -9.56 -3.99 -3.14
CA LYS A 69 -10.22 -4.57 -1.95
C LYS A 69 -9.20 -4.75 -0.83
N LEU A 70 -9.32 -4.00 0.26
CA LEU A 70 -8.41 -4.15 1.39
C LEU A 70 -8.79 -5.40 2.19
N TYR A 71 -7.77 -6.21 2.48
CA TYR A 71 -7.87 -7.33 3.40
C TYR A 71 -7.76 -6.86 4.85
N GLY A 72 -6.97 -5.82 5.11
CA GLY A 72 -6.84 -5.19 6.42
C GLY A 72 -6.33 -3.76 6.32
N VAL A 73 -6.43 -3.02 7.41
CA VAL A 73 -5.99 -1.62 7.54
C VAL A 73 -5.18 -1.49 8.82
N ASN A 74 -3.88 -1.19 8.69
CA ASN A 74 -2.87 -1.15 9.75
C ASN A 74 -2.79 -2.40 10.64
N ARG A 75 -3.43 -3.49 10.21
CA ARG A 75 -3.56 -4.75 10.92
C ARG A 75 -3.80 -5.87 9.91
N ASN A 76 -3.19 -7.03 10.13
CA ASN A 76 -3.56 -8.24 9.43
C ASN A 76 -4.64 -8.99 10.24
N PRO A 77 -5.89 -9.15 9.75
CA PRO A 77 -6.92 -9.87 10.49
C PRO A 77 -6.55 -11.30 10.94
N ASP A 78 -5.70 -12.00 10.17
CA ASP A 78 -5.27 -13.36 10.50
C ASP A 78 -4.17 -13.39 11.58
N GLN A 79 -3.60 -12.24 12.02
CA GLN A 79 -2.49 -12.26 12.98
C GLN A 79 -2.92 -12.44 14.44
N ASP A 80 -4.17 -12.10 14.76
CA ASP A 80 -4.68 -12.11 16.13
C ASP A 80 -4.81 -13.53 16.69
N ILE A 81 -4.81 -14.56 15.83
CA ILE A 81 -4.84 -15.97 16.26
C ILE A 81 -3.51 -16.44 16.87
N TRP A 82 -2.40 -15.73 16.63
CA TRP A 82 -1.06 -16.18 17.03
C TRP A 82 -0.17 -15.12 17.68
N THR A 83 -0.57 -13.84 17.67
CA THR A 83 0.18 -12.78 18.37
C THR A 83 -0.69 -11.60 18.79
N ALA A 84 -0.32 -10.98 19.92
CA ALA A 84 -0.83 -9.67 20.34
C ALA A 84 0.06 -8.50 19.86
N SER A 85 1.14 -8.77 19.11
CA SER A 85 2.04 -7.72 18.60
C SER A 85 1.26 -6.68 17.81
N PRO A 86 1.47 -5.37 18.03
CA PRO A 86 0.75 -4.32 17.30
C PRO A 86 1.22 -4.15 15.84
N LYS A 87 2.41 -4.64 15.50
CA LYS A 87 2.96 -4.55 14.13
C LYS A 87 2.13 -5.39 13.17
N ALA A 88 1.62 -4.79 12.10
CA ALA A 88 0.92 -5.53 11.05
C ALA A 88 1.83 -6.59 10.42
N TYR A 89 1.37 -7.83 10.38
CA TYR A 89 2.11 -8.93 9.76
C TYR A 89 1.87 -8.95 8.24
N GLY A 90 2.96 -8.95 7.48
CA GLY A 90 2.96 -9.09 6.02
C GLY A 90 4.10 -10.01 5.58
N ASP A 91 3.88 -10.70 4.47
CA ASP A 91 4.94 -11.44 3.78
C ASP A 91 5.93 -10.49 3.07
N VAL A 92 5.41 -9.37 2.60
CA VAL A 92 6.16 -8.30 1.93
C VAL A 92 5.62 -6.95 2.41
N TYR A 93 6.52 -5.97 2.56
CA TYR A 93 6.22 -4.59 2.88
C TYR A 93 6.71 -3.72 1.72
N ILE A 94 5.82 -2.91 1.14
CA ILE A 94 6.17 -1.97 0.06
C ILE A 94 5.88 -0.57 0.54
N ASP A 95 6.93 0.24 0.59
CA ASP A 95 6.93 1.56 1.21
C ASP A 95 8.01 2.40 0.52
N ASP A 96 7.68 3.64 0.16
CA ASP A 96 8.61 4.55 -0.54
C ASP A 96 9.80 4.95 0.35
N SER A 97 9.64 4.83 1.66
CA SER A 97 10.65 5.14 2.67
C SER A 97 11.47 3.90 3.07
N ALA A 98 11.13 2.71 2.57
CA ALA A 98 11.91 1.50 2.84
C ALA A 98 13.26 1.51 2.11
N PHE A 99 14.32 1.15 2.84
CA PHE A 99 15.67 1.02 2.27
C PHE A 99 15.69 -0.01 1.14
N GLY A 100 16.15 0.41 -0.05
CA GLY A 100 16.25 -0.44 -1.23
C GLY A 100 14.95 -0.56 -2.04
N CYS A 101 13.87 0.12 -1.64
CA CYS A 101 12.67 0.21 -2.47
C CYS A 101 13.01 0.95 -3.78
N PRO A 102 12.64 0.43 -4.96
CA PRO A 102 12.90 1.12 -6.21
C PRO A 102 12.02 2.37 -6.30
N LEU A 103 12.63 3.54 -6.52
CA LEU A 103 11.92 4.82 -6.58
C LEU A 103 12.11 5.51 -7.94
N ILE A 104 11.10 6.29 -8.34
CA ILE A 104 11.13 7.21 -9.47
C ILE A 104 10.65 8.59 -9.05
N MET A 105 11.01 9.63 -9.82
CA MET A 105 10.51 10.99 -9.63
C MET A 105 9.64 11.41 -10.83
N PRO A 106 8.32 11.16 -10.80
CA PRO A 106 7.41 11.67 -11.83
C PRO A 106 7.38 13.21 -11.83
N LYS A 107 7.19 13.80 -13.03
CA LYS A 107 7.09 15.25 -13.15
C LYS A 107 5.90 15.79 -12.33
N GLY A 108 6.17 16.74 -11.45
CA GLY A 108 5.14 17.41 -10.63
C GLY A 108 4.89 16.76 -9.26
N PHE A 109 5.56 15.66 -8.94
CA PHE A 109 5.49 15.04 -7.61
C PHE A 109 6.30 15.84 -6.58
N THR A 110 5.96 15.73 -5.30
CA THR A 110 6.71 16.42 -4.22
C THR A 110 8.02 15.75 -3.90
N ARG A 111 8.05 14.41 -4.01
CA ARG A 111 9.20 13.57 -3.66
C ARG A 111 9.21 12.29 -4.52
N PRO A 112 10.32 11.54 -4.52
CA PRO A 112 10.37 10.24 -5.17
C PRO A 112 9.29 9.30 -4.61
N CYS A 113 8.69 8.50 -5.49
CA CYS A 113 7.65 7.54 -5.16
C CYS A 113 8.04 6.14 -5.66
N VAL A 114 7.34 5.10 -5.20
CA VAL A 114 7.60 3.72 -5.64
C VAL A 114 7.52 3.57 -7.16
N ASP A 115 8.57 2.98 -7.75
CA ASP A 115 8.58 2.58 -9.16
C ASP A 115 7.90 1.24 -9.34
N TRP A 116 6.61 1.29 -9.62
CA TRP A 116 5.81 0.09 -9.87
C TRP A 116 6.20 -0.66 -11.16
N LYS A 117 6.98 -0.08 -12.07
CA LYS A 117 7.54 -0.83 -13.21
C LYS A 117 8.62 -1.81 -12.78
N ILE A 118 9.28 -1.55 -11.64
CA ILE A 118 10.29 -2.42 -11.05
C ILE A 118 9.64 -3.30 -9.98
N ALA A 119 8.99 -2.68 -8.98
CA ALA A 119 8.39 -3.40 -7.84
C ALA A 119 7.27 -4.38 -8.27
N GLY A 120 6.43 -3.99 -9.22
CA GLY A 120 5.27 -4.76 -9.66
C GLY A 120 5.62 -6.17 -10.19
N PRO A 121 6.51 -6.29 -11.20
CA PRO A 121 6.94 -7.59 -11.72
C PRO A 121 7.57 -8.51 -10.66
N GLN A 122 8.32 -7.96 -9.72
CA GLN A 122 8.96 -8.73 -8.65
C GLN A 122 7.91 -9.28 -7.67
N LEU A 123 6.95 -8.45 -7.27
CA LEU A 123 5.82 -8.86 -6.44
C LEU A 123 4.96 -9.92 -7.13
N GLU A 124 4.72 -9.77 -8.44
CA GLU A 124 3.99 -10.76 -9.22
C GLU A 124 4.73 -12.10 -9.26
N HIS A 125 6.04 -12.08 -9.50
CA HIS A 125 6.86 -13.29 -9.47
C HIS A 125 6.76 -14.00 -8.11
N MET A 126 6.80 -13.25 -7.00
CA MET A 126 6.61 -13.80 -5.65
C MET A 126 5.20 -14.38 -5.45
N CYS A 127 4.15 -13.73 -5.97
CA CYS A 127 2.79 -14.27 -5.92
C CYS A 127 2.66 -15.60 -6.65
N LEU A 128 3.22 -15.69 -7.87
CA LEU A 128 3.07 -16.86 -8.74
C LEU A 128 3.87 -18.08 -8.27
N ASN A 129 4.99 -17.86 -7.58
CA ASN A 129 5.91 -18.92 -7.15
C ASN A 129 5.69 -19.40 -5.70
N ARG A 130 4.63 -18.93 -5.02
CA ARG A 130 4.25 -19.42 -3.68
C ARG A 130 3.46 -20.73 -3.69
N ARG A 131 3.60 -21.53 -4.75
CA ARG A 131 3.00 -22.87 -4.84
C ARG A 131 3.84 -23.90 -4.10
#